data_AF-A0A4Q3XSQ6-F1
#
_entry.id   AF-A0A4Q3XSQ6-F1
#
_cell.length_a   1.000
_cell.length_b   1.000
_cell.length_c   1.000
_cell.angle_alpha   90.00
_cell.angle_beta   90.00
_cell.angle_gamma   90.00
#
_symmetry.space_group_name_H-M   'P 1'
#
loop_
_entity.id
_entity.type
_entity.pdbx_description
1 polymer ?
#
loop_
_entity_poly.entity_id
_entity_poly.type
_entity_poly.pdbx_seq_one_letter_code
_entity_poly.pdbx_strand_id
1 'polypeptide(L)'
;TEGDLASTLYSEMVGRVYYQQSTGAAVMMLVAYGDTQSDMLQLHRPEACYPAVGFELVSSVPATLALPGGGLVPVRHVVATAQGRQENILYWVRMGEYLPSSNDEQRRVRLQTAMGGYIPDGALIRFSMVGDDADAAFKTMNAFIPELLKAVEADKRRTLVGTRLAETFVA
;
A
#
# COMPACT_ATOMS: atom_id res chain seq x y z
N THR A 1 12.41 5.46 -24.34
CA THR A 1 12.58 4.09 -23.84
C THR A 1 11.68 3.93 -22.65
N GLU A 2 10.76 2.97 -22.70
CA GLU A 2 9.92 2.60 -21.55
C GLU A 2 10.83 2.18 -20.39
N GLY A 3 10.89 2.98 -19.34
CA GLY A 3 11.76 2.74 -18.19
C GLY A 3 12.16 3.99 -17.41
N ASP A 4 12.17 5.16 -18.06
CA ASP A 4 12.77 6.38 -17.50
C ASP A 4 11.89 7.12 -16.48
N LEU A 5 10.57 6.90 -16.53
CA LEU A 5 9.64 7.49 -15.56
C LEU A 5 9.67 6.75 -14.22
N ALA A 6 9.70 5.42 -14.23
CA ALA A 6 9.68 4.61 -13.01
C ALA A 6 10.97 4.78 -12.17
N SER A 7 12.12 4.96 -12.82
CA SER A 7 13.43 5.18 -12.17
C SER A 7 13.57 6.57 -11.54
N THR A 8 12.75 7.54 -11.95
CA THR A 8 12.79 8.91 -11.42
C THR A 8 11.81 9.11 -10.26
N LEU A 9 10.86 8.17 -10.06
CA LEU A 9 9.70 8.34 -9.16
C LEU A 9 9.80 7.59 -7.82
N TYR A 10 10.66 6.57 -7.72
CA TYR A 10 10.86 5.80 -6.49
C TYR A 10 12.35 5.59 -6.26
N SER A 11 12.81 5.79 -5.02
CA SER A 11 14.20 5.47 -4.69
C SER A 11 14.42 3.96 -4.72
N GLU A 12 13.45 3.19 -4.20
CA GLU A 12 13.51 1.73 -4.16
C GLU A 12 12.14 1.10 -4.37
N MET A 13 12.09 -0.05 -5.04
CA MET A 13 10.88 -0.84 -5.23
C MET A 13 11.14 -2.32 -4.97
N VAL A 14 10.22 -2.97 -4.25
CA VAL A 14 10.22 -4.41 -4.01
C VAL A 14 8.89 -5.01 -4.45
N GLY A 15 8.96 -5.96 -5.38
CA GLY A 15 7.81 -6.76 -5.83
C GLY A 15 7.96 -8.22 -5.41
N ARG A 16 6.90 -8.84 -4.88
CA ARG A 16 6.85 -10.28 -4.56
C ARG A 16 5.47 -10.85 -4.89
N VAL A 17 5.40 -12.12 -5.26
CA VAL A 17 4.13 -12.86 -5.39
C VAL A 17 4.13 -14.00 -4.38
N TYR A 18 3.08 -14.10 -3.59
CA TYR A 18 2.87 -15.14 -2.60
C TYR A 18 1.76 -16.07 -3.08
N TYR A 19 2.01 -17.38 -3.00
CA TYR A 19 1.06 -18.41 -3.41
C TYR A 19 0.57 -19.18 -2.19
N GLN A 20 -0.75 -19.34 -2.09
CA GLN A 20 -1.34 -20.27 -1.14
C GLN A 20 -1.31 -21.68 -1.73
N GLN A 21 -0.52 -22.57 -1.14
CA GLN A 21 -0.25 -23.90 -1.69
C GLN A 21 -1.50 -24.78 -1.87
N SER A 22 -2.51 -24.65 -1.01
CA SER A 22 -3.72 -25.47 -1.07
C SER A 22 -4.75 -24.99 -2.10
N THR A 23 -4.84 -23.69 -2.36
CA THR A 23 -5.87 -23.09 -3.23
C THR A 23 -5.31 -22.59 -4.56
N GLY A 24 -3.98 -22.40 -4.66
CA GLY A 24 -3.33 -21.74 -5.78
C GLY A 24 -3.53 -20.22 -5.81
N ALA A 25 -4.22 -19.64 -4.82
CA ALA A 25 -4.46 -18.19 -4.77
C ALA A 25 -3.12 -17.43 -4.72
N ALA A 26 -3.01 -16.37 -5.51
CA ALA A 26 -1.79 -15.57 -5.63
C ALA A 26 -2.06 -14.12 -5.21
N VAL A 27 -1.25 -13.62 -4.26
CA VAL A 27 -1.25 -12.21 -3.85
C VAL A 27 0.05 -11.58 -4.30
N MET A 28 -0.02 -10.54 -5.13
CA MET A 28 1.13 -9.73 -5.48
C MET A 28 1.29 -8.59 -4.47
N MET A 29 2.47 -8.46 -3.89
CA MET A 29 2.87 -7.35 -3.04
C MET A 29 3.83 -6.44 -3.81
N LEU A 30 3.59 -5.13 -3.74
CA LEU A 30 4.52 -4.09 -4.17
C LEU A 30 4.73 -3.12 -3.00
N VAL A 31 6.00 -2.86 -2.67
CA VAL A 31 6.41 -1.78 -1.78
C VAL A 31 7.23 -0.81 -2.61
N ALA A 32 6.79 0.44 -2.67
CA ALA A 32 7.53 1.51 -3.34
C ALA A 32 7.93 2.56 -2.30
N TYR A 33 9.22 2.78 -2.14
CA TYR A 33 9.83 3.60 -1.10
C TYR A 33 10.42 4.90 -1.66
N GLY A 34 10.45 5.94 -0.82
CA GLY A 34 11.11 7.21 -1.08
C GLY A 34 11.85 7.72 0.14
N ASP A 35 13.13 8.07 -0.04
CA ASP A 35 14.03 8.59 0.99
C ASP A 35 13.71 10.04 1.40
N THR A 36 13.08 10.79 0.50
CA THR A 36 12.58 12.14 0.73
C THR A 36 11.23 12.30 0.04
N GLN A 37 10.30 12.98 0.69
CA GLN A 37 9.08 13.41 0.03
C GLN A 37 9.36 14.64 -0.83
N SER A 38 10.02 14.44 -1.97
CA SER A 38 9.96 15.42 -3.05
C SER A 38 8.57 15.36 -3.71
N ASP A 39 8.22 16.34 -4.54
CA ASP A 39 7.02 16.25 -5.37
C ASP A 39 7.01 15.02 -6.28
N MET A 40 8.14 14.33 -6.48
CA MET A 40 8.20 13.03 -7.17
C MET A 40 7.64 11.89 -6.34
N LEU A 41 7.58 12.01 -5.00
CA LEU A 41 6.78 11.16 -4.13
C LEU A 41 5.30 11.59 -4.13
N GLN A 42 4.76 11.94 -5.30
CA GLN A 42 3.38 11.59 -5.57
C GLN A 42 3.33 10.08 -5.48
N LEU A 43 3.04 9.56 -4.30
CA LEU A 43 2.74 8.15 -4.10
C LEU A 43 1.57 7.85 -5.02
N HIS A 44 1.89 7.36 -6.21
CA HIS A 44 1.01 7.20 -7.33
C HIS A 44 -0.06 6.18 -6.93
N ARG A 45 -1.13 6.69 -6.34
CA ARG A 45 -2.25 5.88 -5.88
C ARG A 45 -2.82 5.15 -7.09
N PRO A 46 -3.31 3.90 -6.92
CA PRO A 46 -3.94 3.16 -8.01
C PRO A 46 -4.96 4.00 -8.80
N GLU A 47 -5.69 4.88 -8.12
CA GLU A 47 -6.69 5.76 -8.69
C GLU A 47 -6.16 6.73 -9.75
N ALA A 48 -4.88 7.08 -9.71
CA ALA A 48 -4.25 7.93 -10.72
C ALA A 48 -3.62 7.11 -11.85
N CYS A 49 -2.91 6.03 -11.52
CA CYS A 49 -2.11 5.29 -12.50
C CYS A 49 -2.88 4.25 -13.28
N TYR A 50 -3.88 3.60 -12.69
CA TYR A 50 -4.65 2.57 -13.39
C TYR A 50 -5.40 3.16 -14.60
N PRO A 51 -6.12 4.30 -14.47
CA PRO A 51 -6.69 4.98 -15.64
C PRO A 51 -5.66 5.37 -16.69
N ALA A 52 -4.48 5.85 -16.26
CA ALA A 52 -3.42 6.27 -17.18
C ALA A 52 -2.88 5.13 -18.05
N VAL A 53 -2.99 3.88 -17.61
CA VAL A 53 -2.58 2.69 -18.38
C VAL A 53 -3.76 1.87 -18.93
N GLY A 54 -4.96 2.45 -18.93
CA GLY A 54 -6.13 1.88 -19.60
C GLY A 54 -7.04 0.99 -18.76
N PHE A 55 -6.94 1.06 -17.42
CA PHE A 55 -7.94 0.45 -16.52
C PHE A 55 -9.08 1.42 -16.19
N GLU A 56 -10.29 0.90 -16.09
CA GLU A 56 -11.43 1.57 -15.49
C GLU A 56 -11.44 1.29 -13.99
N LEU A 57 -11.67 2.32 -13.16
CA LEU A 57 -11.88 2.14 -11.72
C LEU A 57 -13.34 1.84 -11.46
N VAL A 58 -13.64 0.59 -11.12
CA VAL A 58 -15.00 0.15 -10.77
C VAL A 58 -15.37 0.63 -9.37
N SER A 59 -14.43 0.59 -8.42
CA SER A 59 -14.67 1.08 -7.06
C SER A 59 -13.38 1.51 -6.37
N SER A 60 -13.51 2.42 -5.40
CA SER A 60 -12.40 2.89 -4.58
C SER A 60 -12.91 3.36 -3.21
N VAL A 61 -12.84 2.49 -2.20
CA VAL A 61 -13.48 2.71 -0.90
C VAL A 61 -12.46 2.66 0.25
N PRO A 62 -12.57 3.55 1.25
CA PRO A 62 -11.81 3.42 2.51
C PRO A 62 -12.21 2.14 3.25
N ALA A 63 -11.23 1.49 3.88
CA ALA A 63 -11.42 0.35 4.75
C ALA A 63 -10.37 0.37 5.88
N THR A 64 -10.48 -0.59 6.80
CA THR A 64 -9.52 -0.75 7.90
C THR A 64 -9.04 -2.19 7.94
N LEU A 65 -7.72 -2.36 7.98
CA LEU A 65 -7.08 -3.65 8.18
C LEU A 65 -6.72 -3.81 9.66
N ALA A 66 -7.23 -4.86 10.29
CA ALA A 66 -6.86 -5.23 11.65
C ALA A 66 -5.52 -5.97 11.67
N LEU A 67 -4.62 -5.53 12.53
CA LEU A 67 -3.32 -6.16 12.79
C LEU A 67 -3.37 -7.02 14.06
N PRO A 68 -2.45 -7.99 14.21
CA PRO A 68 -2.20 -8.63 15.49
C PRO A 68 -1.91 -7.59 16.59
N GLY A 69 -2.38 -7.85 17.80
CA GLY A 69 -2.24 -6.93 18.94
C GLY A 69 -3.20 -5.73 18.93
N GLY A 70 -4.18 -5.70 18.02
CA GLY A 70 -5.26 -4.70 18.02
C GLY A 70 -4.95 -3.40 17.28
N GLY A 71 -3.80 -3.31 16.61
CA GLY A 71 -3.48 -2.20 15.71
C GLY A 71 -4.44 -2.15 14.52
N LEU A 72 -4.76 -0.95 14.04
CA LEU A 72 -5.63 -0.72 12.89
C LEU A 72 -4.89 0.11 11.84
N VAL A 73 -4.80 -0.40 10.61
CA VAL A 73 -4.22 0.33 9.46
C VAL A 73 -5.36 0.85 8.59
N PRO A 74 -5.44 2.16 8.33
CA PRO A 74 -6.33 2.68 7.31
C PRO A 74 -5.83 2.23 5.94
N VAL A 75 -6.69 1.53 5.19
CA VAL A 75 -6.39 1.02 3.85
C VAL A 75 -7.43 1.50 2.86
N ARG A 76 -7.15 1.30 1.57
CA ARG A 76 -8.12 1.52 0.50
C ARG A 76 -8.27 0.24 -0.31
N HIS A 77 -9.52 -0.13 -0.55
CA HIS A 77 -9.89 -1.19 -1.47
C HIS A 77 -10.23 -0.56 -2.81
N VAL A 78 -9.56 -0.99 -3.87
CA VAL A 78 -9.77 -0.53 -5.24
C VAL A 78 -10.05 -1.73 -6.12
N VAL A 79 -11.12 -1.66 -6.90
CA VAL A 79 -11.40 -2.62 -7.97
C VAL A 79 -11.18 -1.90 -9.28
N ALA A 80 -10.32 -2.44 -10.12
CA ALA A 80 -9.98 -1.88 -11.43
C ALA A 80 -10.10 -2.96 -12.51
N THR A 81 -10.60 -2.61 -13.69
CA THR A 81 -10.81 -3.56 -14.80
C THR A 81 -10.16 -3.05 -16.09
N ALA A 82 -9.55 -3.94 -16.87
CA ALA A 82 -9.05 -3.64 -18.20
C ALA A 82 -9.15 -4.88 -19.08
N GLN A 83 -9.75 -4.75 -20.28
CA GLN A 83 -9.75 -5.81 -21.31
C GLN A 83 -10.15 -7.22 -20.77
N GLY A 84 -11.17 -7.28 -19.91
CA GLY A 84 -11.64 -8.54 -19.32
C GLY A 84 -10.80 -9.08 -18.15
N ARG A 85 -9.83 -8.30 -17.65
CA ARG A 85 -9.05 -8.58 -16.44
C ARG A 85 -9.49 -7.65 -15.32
N GLN A 86 -9.92 -8.22 -14.19
CA GLN A 86 -10.15 -7.48 -12.96
C GLN A 86 -8.96 -7.61 -12.01
N GLU A 87 -8.51 -6.48 -11.48
CA GLU A 87 -7.55 -6.41 -10.37
C GLU A 87 -8.21 -5.81 -9.14
N ASN A 88 -8.13 -6.57 -8.04
CA ASN A 88 -8.60 -6.16 -6.71
C ASN A 88 -7.37 -5.77 -5.90
N ILE A 89 -7.35 -4.55 -5.38
CA ILE A 89 -6.15 -3.91 -4.86
C ILE A 89 -6.44 -3.39 -3.45
N LEU A 90 -5.60 -3.78 -2.49
CA LEU A 90 -5.59 -3.23 -1.14
C LEU A 90 -4.28 -2.48 -0.95
N TYR A 91 -4.35 -1.21 -0.56
CA TYR A 91 -3.12 -0.44 -0.33
C TYR A 91 -3.25 0.54 0.83
N TRP A 92 -2.09 0.97 1.33
CA TRP A 92 -1.97 2.14 2.18
C TRP A 92 -0.68 2.90 1.88
N VAL A 93 -0.63 4.14 2.37
CA VAL A 93 0.54 5.00 2.29
C VAL A 93 1.05 5.25 3.70
N ARG A 94 2.36 5.10 3.91
CA ARG A 94 3.06 5.56 5.10
C ARG A 94 3.87 6.81 4.76
N MET A 95 3.86 7.77 5.67
CA MET A 95 4.64 9.00 5.64
C MET A 95 5.20 9.27 7.03
N GLY A 96 6.47 8.93 7.24
CA GLY A 96 7.03 8.88 8.60
C GLY A 96 6.20 7.94 9.49
N GLU A 97 5.58 8.51 10.54
CA GLU A 97 4.69 7.81 11.48
C GLU A 97 3.20 7.90 11.12
N TYR A 98 2.86 8.56 10.01
CA TYR A 98 1.48 8.83 9.62
C TYR A 98 1.03 7.91 8.49
N LEU A 99 -0.26 7.57 8.48
CA LEU A 99 -0.89 6.72 7.47
C LEU A 99 -2.05 7.46 6.78
N PRO A 100 -1.75 8.50 5.96
CA PRO A 100 -2.78 9.33 5.37
C PRO A 100 -3.66 8.54 4.39
N SER A 101 -4.96 8.52 4.66
CA SER A 101 -5.96 7.80 3.87
C SER A 101 -6.47 8.60 2.66
N SER A 102 -6.35 9.93 2.68
CA SER A 102 -6.80 10.84 1.61
C SER A 102 -5.72 11.84 1.20
N ASN A 103 -5.91 12.53 0.07
CA ASN A 103 -4.98 13.57 -0.39
C ASN A 103 -4.98 14.79 0.54
N ASP A 104 -6.13 15.15 1.11
CA ASP A 104 -6.23 16.27 2.05
C ASP A 104 -5.53 15.95 3.37
N GLU A 105 -5.69 14.72 3.86
CA GLU A 105 -4.95 14.23 5.02
C GLU A 105 -3.44 14.19 4.74
N GLN A 106 -3.05 13.75 3.54
CA GLN A 106 -1.66 13.78 3.11
C GLN A 106 -1.10 15.21 3.17
N ARG A 107 -1.79 16.19 2.55
CA ARG A 107 -1.39 17.60 2.57
C ARG A 107 -1.26 18.15 3.99
N ARG A 108 -2.18 17.79 4.89
CA ARG A 108 -2.11 18.19 6.30
C ARG A 108 -0.88 17.62 7.00
N VAL A 109 -0.58 16.34 6.80
CA VAL A 109 0.63 15.71 7.37
C VAL A 109 1.90 16.37 6.82
N ARG A 110 1.95 16.68 5.52
CA ARG A 110 3.06 17.43 4.91
C ARG A 110 3.28 18.78 5.58
N LEU A 111 2.21 19.55 5.76
CA LEU A 111 2.28 20.85 6.44
C LEU A 111 2.75 20.70 7.89
N GLN A 112 2.18 19.74 8.63
CA GLN A 112 2.55 19.48 10.02
C GLN A 112 4.03 19.12 10.18
N THR A 113 4.56 18.23 9.33
CA THR A 113 5.95 17.78 9.39
C THR A 113 6.92 18.87 8.93
N ALA A 114 6.58 19.63 7.89
CA ALA A 114 7.35 20.80 7.46
C ALA A 114 7.42 21.89 8.54
N MET A 115 6.31 22.17 9.23
CA MET A 115 6.30 23.07 10.39
C MET A 115 7.14 22.53 11.56
N GLY A 116 7.28 21.20 11.65
CA GLY A 116 8.20 20.53 12.57
C GLY A 116 9.67 20.52 12.13
N GLY A 117 9.99 21.09 10.96
CA GLY A 117 11.36 21.23 10.47
C GLY A 117 11.96 19.97 9.84
N TYR A 118 11.14 18.98 9.47
CA TYR A 118 11.62 17.75 8.82
C TYR A 118 10.73 17.31 7.67
N ILE A 119 11.32 16.61 6.70
CA ILE A 119 10.59 15.95 5.62
C ILE A 119 10.66 14.45 5.89
N PRO A 120 9.54 13.78 6.18
CA PRO A 120 9.55 12.36 6.43
C PRO A 120 9.80 11.59 5.12
N ASP A 121 10.35 10.39 5.27
CA ASP A 121 10.33 9.39 4.22
C ASP A 121 8.90 8.87 3.95
N GLY A 122 8.73 8.08 2.90
CA GLY A 122 7.42 7.54 2.56
C GLY A 122 7.46 6.19 1.88
N ALA A 123 6.35 5.46 1.98
CA ALA A 123 6.16 4.19 1.28
C ALA A 123 4.71 4.00 0.83
N LEU A 124 4.50 3.47 -0.37
CA LEU A 124 3.24 2.88 -0.83
C LEU A 124 3.35 1.37 -0.65
N ILE A 125 2.49 0.80 0.17
CA ILE A 125 2.40 -0.64 0.34
C ILE A 125 1.11 -1.08 -0.35
N ARG A 126 1.24 -1.91 -1.37
CA ARG A 126 0.13 -2.40 -2.20
C ARG A 126 0.13 -3.92 -2.25
N PHE A 127 -1.07 -4.48 -2.13
CA PHE A 127 -1.38 -5.88 -2.42
C PHE A 127 -2.41 -5.93 -3.53
N SER A 128 -2.29 -6.90 -4.44
CA SER A 128 -3.28 -7.12 -5.47
C SER A 128 -3.52 -8.60 -5.76
N MET A 129 -4.75 -8.90 -6.18
CA MET A 129 -5.18 -10.20 -6.68
C MET A 129 -5.95 -10.00 -7.98
N VAL A 130 -5.68 -10.88 -8.95
CA VAL A 130 -6.44 -10.94 -10.20
C VAL A 130 -7.63 -11.88 -10.00
N GLY A 131 -8.81 -11.44 -10.43
CA GLY A 131 -10.01 -12.27 -10.39
C GLY A 131 -11.29 -11.45 -10.28
N ASP A 132 -12.40 -12.06 -10.70
CA ASP A 132 -13.67 -11.36 -10.87
C ASP A 132 -14.47 -11.22 -9.55
N ASP A 133 -14.16 -12.05 -8.55
CA ASP A 133 -14.75 -11.98 -7.21
C ASP A 133 -13.91 -11.07 -6.29
N ALA A 134 -14.31 -9.81 -6.22
CA ALA A 134 -13.64 -8.80 -5.40
C ALA A 134 -13.73 -9.11 -3.90
N ASP A 135 -14.87 -9.61 -3.42
CA ASP A 135 -15.09 -9.88 -1.99
C ASP A 135 -14.20 -11.05 -1.53
N ALA A 136 -14.10 -12.12 -2.33
CA ALA A 136 -13.19 -13.22 -2.06
C ALA A 136 -11.72 -12.77 -2.08
N ALA A 137 -11.35 -11.89 -3.02
CA ALA A 137 -10.01 -11.33 -3.11
C ALA A 137 -9.66 -10.48 -1.87
N PHE A 138 -10.54 -9.56 -1.46
CA PHE A 138 -10.32 -8.74 -0.27
C PHE A 138 -10.32 -9.59 1.00
N LYS A 139 -11.17 -10.60 1.12
CA LYS A 139 -11.14 -11.54 2.25
C LYS A 139 -9.80 -12.28 2.33
N THR A 140 -9.27 -12.73 1.20
CA THR A 140 -7.97 -13.39 1.12
C THR A 140 -6.83 -12.44 1.53
N MET A 141 -6.80 -11.22 0.98
CA MET A 141 -5.79 -10.22 1.35
C MET A 141 -5.88 -9.82 2.83
N ASN A 142 -7.09 -9.63 3.37
CA ASN A 142 -7.30 -9.28 4.78
C ASN A 142 -6.86 -10.40 5.74
N ALA A 143 -6.90 -11.66 5.32
CA ALA A 143 -6.34 -12.77 6.10
C ALA A 143 -4.82 -12.90 5.94
N PHE A 144 -4.30 -12.65 4.74
CA PHE A 144 -2.89 -12.83 4.41
C PHE A 144 -1.98 -11.73 4.97
N ILE A 145 -2.35 -10.45 4.81
CA ILE A 145 -1.49 -9.31 5.14
C ILE A 145 -1.10 -9.28 6.63
N PRO A 146 -2.01 -9.51 7.60
CA PRO A 146 -1.64 -9.56 9.02
C PRO A 146 -0.57 -10.61 9.33
N GLU A 147 -0.69 -11.81 8.75
CA GLU A 147 0.28 -12.90 8.92
C GLU A 147 1.61 -12.58 8.24
N LEU A 148 1.59 -11.96 7.05
CA LEU A 148 2.79 -11.47 6.39
C LEU A 148 3.52 -10.45 7.28
N LEU A 149 2.82 -9.45 7.80
CA LEU A 149 3.43 -8.41 8.65
C LEU A 149 4.00 -9.00 9.94
N LYS A 150 3.34 -10.01 10.51
CA LYS A 150 3.86 -10.77 11.66
C LYS A 150 5.14 -11.53 11.32
N ALA A 151 5.24 -12.10 10.11
CA ALA A 151 6.42 -12.83 9.64
C ALA A 151 7.61 -11.92 9.27
N VAL A 152 7.38 -10.63 9.01
CA VAL A 152 8.45 -9.65 8.83
C VAL A 152 9.19 -9.44 10.16
N GLU A 153 10.52 -9.36 10.11
CA GLU A 153 11.36 -9.05 11.28
C GLU A 153 10.93 -7.73 11.94
N ALA A 154 10.97 -7.69 13.27
CA ALA A 154 10.36 -6.60 14.04
C ALA A 154 10.92 -5.21 13.70
N ASP A 155 12.23 -5.12 13.43
CA ASP A 155 12.93 -3.88 13.06
C ASP A 155 12.57 -3.37 11.65
N LYS A 156 12.04 -4.24 10.78
CA LYS A 156 11.61 -3.92 9.41
C LYS A 156 10.12 -3.55 9.30
N ARG A 157 9.29 -3.96 10.27
CA ARG A 157 7.84 -3.65 10.28
C ARG A 157 7.56 -2.15 10.27
N ARG A 158 8.41 -1.34 10.94
CA ARG A 158 8.27 0.13 11.00
C ARG A 158 8.26 0.79 9.61
N THR A 159 8.98 0.21 8.64
CA THR A 159 8.99 0.73 7.26
C THR A 159 7.64 0.57 6.57
N LEU A 160 6.84 -0.42 6.99
CA LEU A 160 5.54 -0.75 6.40
C LEU A 160 4.39 -0.02 7.09
N VAL A 161 4.40 0.09 8.42
CA VAL A 161 3.24 0.60 9.20
C VAL A 161 3.58 1.75 10.17
N GLY A 162 4.83 2.19 10.24
CA GLY A 162 5.32 3.14 11.26
C GLY A 162 5.71 2.45 12.56
N THR A 163 6.41 3.17 13.43
CA THR A 163 6.97 2.62 14.68
C THR A 163 5.87 2.25 15.66
N ARG A 164 4.88 3.13 15.86
CA ARG A 164 3.80 2.92 16.84
C ARG A 164 2.98 1.65 16.56
N LEU A 165 2.65 1.39 15.30
CA LEU A 165 1.89 0.19 14.92
C LEU A 165 2.78 -1.05 14.87
N ALA A 166 4.07 -0.92 14.55
CA ALA A 166 4.99 -2.05 14.58
C ALA A 166 5.15 -2.63 16.01
N GLU A 167 5.08 -1.78 17.04
CA GLU A 167 5.15 -2.18 18.44
C GLU A 167 3.96 -3.06 18.89
N THR A 168 2.77 -2.90 18.29
CA THR A 168 1.59 -3.69 18.67
C THR A 168 1.74 -5.17 18.32
N PHE A 169 2.64 -5.54 17.41
CA PHE A 169 2.90 -6.94 17.05
C PHE A 169 3.72 -7.70 18.10
N VAL A 170 4.36 -6.99 19.04
CA VAL A 170 5.26 -7.55 20.06
C VAL A 170 4.56 -7.69 21.42
N ALA A 171 3.35 -7.12 21.56
CA ALA A 171 2.52 -7.18 22.76
C ALA A 171 1.67 -8.46 22.84
#